data_AF-A0A6B9YCA7-F1
#
_entry.id   AF-A0A6B9YCA7-F1
#
_cell.length_a   1.000
_cell.length_b   1.000
_cell.length_c   1.000
_cell.angle_alpha   90.00
_cell.angle_beta   90.00
_cell.angle_gamma   90.00
#
_symmetry.space_group_name_H-M   'P 1'
#
loop_
_entity.id
_entity.type
_entity.pdbx_description
1 polymer ?
#
loop_
_entity_poly.entity_id
_entity_poly.type
_entity_poly.pdbx_seq_one_letter_code
_entity_poly.pdbx_strand_id
1 'polypeptide(L)'
;MKISKWAWLMIGNAALGLITCYLYILFWVAFSMGDTESILSWKASTSFLAGVLLFAVWNYFMIRNHDHKYWGHSAFTYLATILLFILLFQTF
;
A
#
# COMPACT_ATOMS: atom_id res chain seq x y z
N MET A 1 -25.12 -0.67 12.29
CA MET A 1 -24.80 0.09 11.05
C MET A 1 -24.37 -0.90 9.97
N LYS A 2 -25.08 -0.96 8.83
CA LYS A 2 -24.57 -1.69 7.66
C LYS A 2 -23.53 -0.80 6.99
N ILE A 3 -22.24 -1.09 7.19
CA ILE A 3 -21.16 -0.38 6.51
C ILE A 3 -21.32 -0.63 5.01
N SER A 4 -21.33 0.44 4.21
CA SER A 4 -21.45 0.31 2.75
C SER A 4 -20.23 -0.45 2.21
N LYS A 5 -20.42 -1.30 1.20
CA LYS A 5 -19.30 -1.97 0.52
C LYS A 5 -18.23 -0.99 0.03
N TRP A 6 -18.64 0.25 -0.25
CA TRP A 6 -17.75 1.33 -0.67
C TRP A 6 -16.82 1.80 0.46
N ALA A 7 -17.35 1.96 1.67
CA ALA A 7 -16.53 2.25 2.84
C ALA A 7 -15.53 1.11 3.13
N TRP A 8 -15.96 -0.15 2.97
CA TRP A 8 -15.06 -1.31 3.07
C TRP A 8 -13.94 -1.31 2.02
N LEU A 9 -14.25 -0.93 0.79
CA LEU A 9 -13.25 -0.77 -0.28
C LEU A 9 -12.22 0.32 0.06
N MET A 10 -12.67 1.49 0.50
CA MET A 10 -11.76 2.57 0.88
C MET A 10 -10.87 2.19 2.07
N ILE A 11 -11.47 1.72 3.16
CA ILE A 11 -10.73 1.32 4.37
C ILE A 11 -9.76 0.20 4.05
N GLY A 12 -10.18 -0.80 3.27
CA GLY A 12 -9.31 -1.91 2.85
C GLY A 12 -8.12 -1.43 2.03
N ASN A 13 -8.33 -0.52 1.07
CA ASN A 13 -7.24 0.02 0.25
C ASN A 13 -6.28 0.92 1.04
N ALA A 14 -6.80 1.74 1.95
CA ALA A 14 -5.97 2.51 2.87
C ALA A 14 -5.14 1.59 3.79
N ALA A 15 -5.76 0.55 4.35
CA ALA A 15 -5.07 -0.44 5.17
C ALA A 15 -3.98 -1.18 4.38
N LEU A 16 -4.23 -1.56 3.13
CA LEU A 16 -3.22 -2.17 2.25
C LEU A 16 -2.07 -1.22 1.93
N GLY A 17 -2.35 0.07 1.72
CA GLY A 17 -1.33 1.10 1.55
C GLY A 17 -0.43 1.20 2.78
N LEU A 18 -1.03 1.24 3.98
CA LEU A 18 -0.30 1.24 5.24
C LEU A 18 0.51 -0.05 5.46
N ILE A 19 -0.06 -1.22 5.15
CA ILE A 19 0.66 -2.51 5.23
C ILE A 19 1.87 -2.50 4.30
N THR A 20 1.73 -1.97 3.08
CA THR A 20 2.85 -1.84 2.14
C THR A 20 3.96 -0.98 2.74
N CYS A 21 3.62 0.16 3.32
CA CYS A 21 4.57 1.05 3.98
C CYS A 21 5.22 0.42 5.22
N TYR A 22 4.45 -0.32 6.01
CA TYR A 22 4.94 -1.02 7.18
C TYR A 22 5.91 -2.15 6.81
N LEU A 23 5.57 -2.95 5.79
CA LEU A 23 6.47 -3.96 5.24
C LEU A 23 7.74 -3.33 4.69
N TYR A 24 7.63 -2.17 4.03
CA TYR A 24 8.79 -1.41 3.57
C TYR A 24 9.71 -1.03 4.72
N ILE A 25 9.19 -0.47 5.82
CA ILE A 25 10.01 -0.17 7.01
C ILE A 25 10.62 -1.44 7.59
N LEU A 26 9.84 -2.51 7.73
CA LEU A 26 10.34 -3.78 8.29
C LEU A 26 11.48 -4.34 7.47
N PHE A 27 11.34 -4.39 6.14
CA PHE A 27 12.41 -4.84 5.26
C PHE A 27 13.58 -3.87 5.27
N TRP A 28 13.33 -2.57 5.29
CA TRP A 28 14.39 -1.58 5.44
C TRP A 28 15.19 -1.83 6.71
N VAL A 29 14.57 -1.93 7.89
CA VAL A 29 15.24 -2.22 9.17
C VAL A 29 15.97 -3.58 9.13
N ALA A 30 15.30 -4.62 8.62
CA ALA A 30 15.86 -5.98 8.57
C ALA A 30 17.09 -6.07 7.66
N PHE A 31 17.13 -5.30 6.57
CA PHE A 31 18.24 -5.30 5.61
C PHE A 31 19.27 -4.19 5.86
N SER A 32 18.91 -3.09 6.54
CA SER A 32 19.83 -2.00 6.90
C SER A 32 20.64 -2.30 8.15
N MET A 33 20.26 -3.30 8.96
CA MET A 33 21.05 -3.75 10.12
C MET A 33 22.38 -4.43 9.76
N GLY A 34 22.67 -4.66 8.47
CA GLY A 34 23.91 -5.30 8.00
C GLY A 34 24.79 -4.45 7.08
N ASP A 35 24.19 -3.57 6.27
CA ASP A 35 24.89 -2.72 5.30
C ASP A 35 24.34 -1.29 5.37
N THR A 36 25.20 -0.29 5.16
CA THR A 36 24.85 1.15 5.05
C THR A 36 24.08 1.43 3.74
N GLU A 37 23.10 0.60 3.42
CA GLU A 37 22.32 0.68 2.21
C GLU A 37 21.33 1.85 2.32
N SER A 38 21.30 2.69 1.29
CA SER A 38 20.37 3.81 1.17
C SER A 38 18.92 3.34 1.32
N ILE A 39 18.05 4.23 1.81
CA ILE A 39 16.58 4.03 1.86
C ILE A 39 16.05 3.53 0.51
N LEU A 40 16.69 3.89 -0.60
CA LEU A 40 16.40 3.43 -1.96
C LEU A 40 16.96 2.03 -2.32
N SER A 41 17.23 1.16 -1.34
CA SER A 41 17.72 -0.20 -1.62
C SER A 41 16.71 -0.98 -2.47
N TRP A 42 17.21 -1.66 -3.50
CA TRP A 42 16.42 -2.54 -4.37
C TRP A 42 15.63 -3.59 -3.57
N LYS A 43 16.18 -4.02 -2.43
CA LYS A 43 15.53 -4.96 -1.50
C LYS A 43 14.27 -4.36 -0.88
N ALA A 44 14.30 -3.09 -0.46
CA ALA A 44 13.12 -2.41 0.06
C ALA A 44 12.05 -2.19 -1.04
N SER A 45 12.46 -2.01 -2.30
CA SER A 45 11.55 -1.92 -3.45
C SER A 45 10.77 -3.21 -3.72
N THR A 46 11.26 -4.39 -3.29
CA THR A 46 10.51 -5.65 -3.41
C THR A 46 9.25 -5.67 -2.55
N SER A 47 9.26 -4.96 -1.42
CA SER A 47 8.08 -4.82 -0.54
C SER A 47 6.97 -4.02 -1.21
N PHE A 48 7.34 -3.05 -2.05
CA PHE A 48 6.41 -2.30 -2.89
C PHE A 48 5.75 -3.22 -3.91
N LEU A 49 6.53 -4.09 -4.55
CA LEU A 49 6.00 -5.07 -5.50
C LEU A 49 5.01 -6.03 -4.82
N ALA A 50 5.33 -6.51 -3.61
CA ALA A 50 4.44 -7.35 -2.81
C ALA A 50 3.15 -6.61 -2.42
N GLY A 51 3.26 -5.32 -2.05
CA GLY A 51 2.12 -4.46 -1.76
C GLY A 51 1.21 -4.25 -2.96
N VAL A 52 1.77 -4.00 -4.14
CA VAL A 52 1.03 -3.85 -5.40
C VAL A 52 0.30 -5.13 -5.78
N LEU A 53 0.94 -6.30 -5.59
CA LEU A 53 0.30 -7.60 -5.83
C LEU A 53 -0.87 -7.83 -4.86
N LEU A 54 -0.70 -7.54 -3.57
CA LEU A 54 -1.78 -7.62 -2.58
C LEU A 54 -2.93 -6.67 -2.91
N PHE A 55 -2.62 -5.44 -3.32
CA PHE A 55 -3.60 -4.47 -3.81
C PHE A 55 -4.40 -5.02 -4.99
N ALA A 56 -3.72 -5.57 -6.00
CA ALA A 56 -4.35 -6.11 -7.20
C ALA A 56 -5.27 -7.30 -6.87
N VAL A 57 -4.82 -8.24 -6.04
CA VAL A 57 -5.61 -9.40 -5.62
C VAL A 57 -6.84 -8.96 -4.82
N TRP A 58 -6.66 -8.09 -3.82
CA TRP A 58 -7.77 -7.60 -3.01
C TRP A 58 -8.83 -6.86 -3.84
N ASN A 59 -8.40 -5.95 -4.71
CA ASN A 59 -9.32 -5.18 -5.56
C ASN A 59 -10.01 -6.05 -6.60
N TYR A 60 -9.30 -7.03 -7.16
CA TYR A 60 -9.92 -8.00 -8.05
C TYR A 60 -11.07 -8.73 -7.34
N PHE A 61 -10.86 -9.26 -6.14
CA PHE A 61 -11.92 -9.96 -5.39
C PHE A 61 -13.09 -9.06 -4.99
N MET A 62 -12.83 -7.80 -4.62
CA MET A 62 -13.87 -6.88 -4.16
C MET A 62 -14.65 -6.21 -5.31
N ILE A 63 -14.00 -5.94 -6.43
CA ILE A 63 -14.53 -5.16 -7.55
C ILE A 63 -14.98 -6.04 -8.72
N ARG A 64 -14.65 -7.34 -8.78
CA ARG A 64 -15.04 -8.25 -9.90
C ARG A 64 -16.52 -8.20 -10.33
N ASN A 65 -17.42 -7.82 -9.42
CA ASN A 65 -18.86 -7.75 -9.68
C ASN A 65 -19.40 -6.31 -9.80
N HIS A 66 -18.53 -5.29 -9.90
CA HIS A 66 -18.91 -3.87 -9.93
C HIS A 66 -18.22 -3.15 -11.10
N ASP A 67 -18.69 -1.94 -11.39
CA ASP A 67 -18.17 -1.10 -12.46
C ASP A 67 -16.67 -0.79 -12.35
N HIS A 68 -16.00 -0.70 -13.49
CA HIS A 68 -14.57 -0.35 -13.58
C HIS A 68 -14.21 1.01 -12.94
N LYS A 69 -15.19 1.90 -12.73
CA LYS A 69 -14.99 3.20 -12.06
C LYS A 69 -14.45 3.04 -10.63
N TYR A 70 -14.74 1.94 -9.95
CA TYR A 70 -14.25 1.71 -8.58
C TYR A 70 -12.75 1.41 -8.52
N TRP A 71 -12.15 0.91 -9.60
CA TRP A 71 -10.70 0.69 -9.67
C TRP A 71 -9.91 1.99 -9.53
N GLY A 72 -10.38 3.07 -10.16
CA GLY A 72 -9.74 4.38 -10.07
C GLY A 72 -9.72 4.92 -8.64
N HIS A 73 -10.84 4.82 -7.93
CA HIS A 73 -10.93 5.24 -6.52
C HIS A 73 -10.05 4.41 -5.60
N SER A 74 -10.00 3.10 -5.80
CA SER A 74 -9.14 2.20 -5.03
C SER A 74 -7.66 2.51 -5.24
N ALA A 75 -7.24 2.67 -6.50
CA ALA A 75 -5.86 3.01 -6.84
C ALA A 75 -5.46 4.37 -6.25
N PHE A 76 -6.35 5.37 -6.37
CA PHE A 76 -6.13 6.69 -5.77
C PHE A 76 -5.97 6.60 -4.25
N THR A 77 -6.82 5.84 -3.56
CA THR A 77 -6.76 5.70 -2.09
C THR A 77 -5.48 4.98 -1.64
N TYR A 78 -5.10 3.92 -2.35
CA TYR A 78 -3.88 3.17 -2.07
C TYR A 78 -2.63 4.04 -2.29
N LEU A 79 -2.52 4.70 -3.45
CA LEU A 79 -1.40 5.58 -3.77
C LEU A 79 -1.34 6.81 -2.86
N ALA A 80 -2.47 7.46 -2.56
CA ALA A 80 -2.53 8.60 -1.66
C ALA A 80 -2.02 8.24 -0.26
N THR A 81 -2.32 7.03 0.22
CA THR A 81 -1.82 6.54 1.51
C THR A 81 -0.30 6.40 1.51
N ILE A 82 0.25 5.81 0.45
CA ILE A 82 1.71 5.68 0.29
C ILE A 82 2.37 7.06 0.18
N LEU A 83 1.79 7.96 -0.61
CA LEU A 83 2.31 9.31 -0.82
C LEU A 83 2.30 10.13 0.48
N LEU A 84 1.22 10.05 1.26
CA LEU A 84 1.15 10.64 2.59
C LEU A 84 2.19 10.05 3.53
N PHE A 85 2.39 8.73 3.50
CA PHE A 85 3.41 8.09 4.30
C PHE A 85 4.82 8.60 3.94
N ILE A 86 5.15 8.67 2.65
CA ILE A 86 6.44 9.21 2.17
C ILE A 86 6.62 10.66 2.60
N LEU A 87 5.61 11.51 2.40
CA LEU A 87 5.67 12.91 2.80
C LEU A 87 5.92 13.06 4.30
N LEU A 88 5.19 12.32 5.14
CA LEU A 88 5.40 12.33 6.58
C LEU A 88 6.81 11.87 6.95
N PHE A 89 7.30 10.76 6.39
CA PHE A 89 8.61 10.22 6.71
C PHE A 89 9.78 11.05 6.16
N GLN A 90 9.61 11.75 5.03
CA GLN A 90 10.65 12.62 4.48
C GLN A 90 10.82 13.92 5.30
N THR A 91 9.82 14.29 6.12
CA THR A 91 9.87 15.52 6.93
C THR A 91 10.60 15.31 8.27
N PHE A 92 10.95 14.06 8.62
CA PHE A 92 11.69 13.70 9.85
C PHE A 92 13.08 13.16 9.51
#